data_AF-X0TT12-F1
#
_entry.id   AF-X0TT12-F1
#
_cell.length_a   1.000
_cell.length_b   1.000
_cell.length_c   1.000
_cell.angle_alpha   90.00
_cell.angle_beta   90.00
_cell.angle_gamma   90.00
#
_symmetry.space_group_name_H-M   'P 1'
#
loop_
_entity.id
_entity.type
_entity.pdbx_description
1 polymer ?
#
loop_
_entity_poly.entity_id
_entity_poly.type
_entity_poly.pdbx_seq_one_letter_code
_entity_poly.pdbx_strand_id
1 'polypeptide(L)'
;MLGDAWAGKSTDNNLREICIMRTRNRFTIASLTLLVAGASAGMAFGQTEKPNILVVWGDDIGNTNISANTHGLMGYRTPNIDRIAREGMRFTDYYGEQSCTAGRAAFLLGQSVFRSGLSKVGLPGA
;
A
#
# COMPACT_ATOMS: atom_id res chain seq x y z
N MET A 1 38.30 -6.29 54.15
CA MET A 1 37.79 -4.90 54.14
C MET A 1 36.28 -5.00 54.04
N LEU A 2 35.65 -5.17 55.20
CA LEU A 2 34.91 -4.12 55.92
C LEU A 2 33.47 -4.04 55.39
N GLY A 3 32.51 -4.50 56.19
CA GLY A 3 31.14 -4.01 56.04
C GLY A 3 30.03 -4.98 56.41
N ASP A 4 30.07 -5.53 57.62
CA ASP A 4 28.94 -6.18 58.26
C ASP A 4 27.85 -5.11 58.46
N ALA A 5 26.79 -5.16 57.66
CA ALA A 5 25.67 -4.23 57.76
C ALA A 5 24.41 -4.96 58.23
N TRP A 6 24.19 -4.91 59.54
CA TRP A 6 22.90 -4.80 60.22
C TRP A 6 21.75 -5.70 59.74
N ALA A 7 21.67 -6.91 60.30
CA ALA A 7 20.43 -7.66 60.42
C ALA A 7 19.67 -7.19 61.67
N GLY A 8 18.84 -6.16 61.53
CA GLY A 8 17.91 -5.76 62.60
C GLY A 8 16.89 -6.87 62.84
N LYS A 9 16.90 -7.48 64.03
CA LYS A 9 15.79 -8.30 64.51
C LYS A 9 14.61 -7.37 64.83
N SER A 10 13.60 -7.36 63.97
CA SER A 10 12.27 -6.86 64.32
C SER A 10 11.45 -8.02 64.86
N THR A 11 11.18 -8.01 66.16
CA THR A 11 10.25 -8.90 66.84
C THR A 11 8.84 -8.38 66.65
N ASP A 12 8.18 -8.77 65.56
CA ASP A 12 6.73 -8.62 65.43
C ASP A 12 6.17 -9.86 64.73
N ASN A 13 5.43 -10.66 65.50
CA ASN A 13 4.59 -11.72 64.97
C ASN A 13 3.45 -11.06 64.19
N ASN A 14 3.09 -11.65 63.05
CA ASN A 14 1.77 -11.53 62.40
C ASN A 14 1.61 -10.57 61.20
N LEU A 15 2.54 -10.60 60.23
CA LEU A 15 2.20 -10.29 58.84
C LEU A 15 2.77 -11.36 57.91
N ARG A 16 1.88 -11.90 57.08
CA ARG A 16 2.12 -12.94 56.09
C ARG A 16 3.36 -12.62 55.27
N GLU A 17 4.34 -13.51 55.33
CA GLU A 17 5.50 -13.46 54.44
C GLU A 17 5.03 -13.63 53.00
N ILE A 18 4.78 -12.52 52.31
CA ILE A 18 4.99 -12.48 50.88
C ILE A 18 6.50 -12.47 50.72
N CYS A 19 7.06 -13.64 50.43
CA CYS A 19 8.43 -13.77 49.94
C CYS A 19 8.51 -12.98 48.62
N ILE A 20 8.75 -11.67 48.70
CA ILE A 20 9.22 -10.88 47.58
C ILE A 20 10.64 -11.37 47.36
N MET A 21 10.78 -12.41 46.53
CA MET A 21 12.07 -12.77 45.96
C MET A 21 12.63 -11.49 45.33
N ARG A 22 13.64 -10.93 45.97
CA ARG A 22 14.42 -9.81 45.44
C ARG A 22 15.22 -10.36 44.26
N THR A 23 14.57 -10.50 43.12
CA THR A 23 15.19 -11.01 41.90
C THR A 23 16.27 -10.01 41.49
N ARG A 24 17.53 -10.37 41.74
CA ARG A 24 18.75 -9.61 41.45
C ARG A 24 19.01 -9.40 39.96
N ASN A 25 18.00 -9.54 39.10
CA ASN A 25 18.19 -9.54 37.66
C ASN A 25 17.34 -8.45 37.00
N ARG A 26 17.89 -7.24 36.97
CA ARG A 26 17.29 -6.06 36.31
C ARG A 26 17.05 -6.29 34.81
N PHE A 27 17.71 -7.30 34.24
CA PHE A 27 17.58 -7.70 32.85
C PHE A 27 16.24 -8.37 32.51
N THR A 28 15.58 -9.07 33.44
CA THR A 28 14.34 -9.80 33.12
C THR A 28 13.10 -8.89 33.03
N ILE A 29 13.08 -7.78 33.78
CA ILE A 29 11.98 -6.80 33.75
C ILE A 29 12.06 -5.96 32.46
N ALA A 30 13.27 -5.63 31.99
CA ALA A 30 13.50 -4.88 30.75
C ALA A 30 13.07 -5.66 29.50
N SER A 31 13.30 -6.98 29.48
CA SER A 31 12.88 -7.83 28.35
C SER A 31 11.36 -7.93 28.23
N LEU A 32 10.64 -7.92 29.36
CA LEU A 32 9.18 -8.02 29.38
C LEU A 32 8.50 -6.70 28.97
N THR A 33 9.11 -5.56 29.29
CA THR A 33 8.62 -4.24 28.85
C THR A 33 8.87 -3.99 27.37
N LEU A 34 9.98 -4.49 26.81
CA LEU A 34 10.27 -4.39 25.38
C LEU A 34 9.30 -5.22 24.52
N LEU A 35 8.83 -6.37 25.04
CA LEU A 35 7.85 -7.23 24.36
C LEU A 35 6.43 -6.63 24.34
N VAL A 36 6.03 -5.88 25.36
CA VAL A 36 4.71 -5.23 25.43
C VAL A 36 4.67 -3.95 24.59
N ALA A 37 5.77 -3.20 24.50
CA ALA A 37 5.85 -2.00 23.65
C ALA A 37 5.77 -2.33 22.15
N GLY A 38 6.28 -3.50 21.72
CA GLY A 38 6.22 -3.92 20.31
C GLY A 38 4.82 -4.29 19.81
N ALA A 39 3.87 -4.58 20.70
CA ALA A 39 2.52 -5.04 20.31
C ALA A 39 1.54 -3.90 19.95
N SER A 40 1.86 -2.64 20.26
CA SER A 40 0.94 -1.50 20.08
C SER A 40 1.17 -0.68 18.80
N ALA A 41 2.20 -0.99 18.01
CA ALA A 41 2.53 -0.25 16.78
C ALA A 41 1.73 -0.67 15.53
N GLY A 42 0.82 -1.65 15.66
CA GLY A 42 0.21 -2.33 14.50
C GLY A 42 -1.22 -1.93 14.13
N MET A 43 -1.88 -1.02 14.85
CA MET A 43 -3.32 -0.75 14.62
C MET A 43 -3.61 0.73 14.37
N ALA A 44 -3.00 1.29 13.34
CA ALA A 44 -3.55 2.45 12.64
C ALA A 44 -4.33 1.95 11.42
N PHE A 45 -5.53 1.42 11.64
CA PHE A 45 -6.52 1.33 10.57
C PHE A 45 -7.05 2.74 10.34
N GLY A 46 -6.29 3.55 9.61
CA GLY A 46 -6.83 4.79 9.05
C GLY A 46 -8.08 4.44 8.25
N GLN A 47 -9.17 5.19 8.45
CA GLN A 47 -10.33 5.05 7.59
C GLN A 47 -9.87 5.23 6.15
N THR A 48 -9.92 4.14 5.38
CA THR A 48 -9.67 4.22 3.94
C THR A 48 -10.82 5.00 3.35
N GLU A 49 -10.66 6.32 3.24
CA GLU A 49 -11.53 7.13 2.41
C GLU A 49 -11.59 6.49 1.02
N LYS A 50 -12.80 6.39 0.47
CA LYS A 50 -13.00 5.77 -0.84
C LYS A 50 -12.14 6.53 -1.86
N PRO A 51 -11.19 5.87 -2.54
CA PRO A 51 -10.32 6.56 -3.48
C PRO A 51 -11.15 7.08 -4.67
N ASN A 52 -10.78 8.27 -5.15
CA ASN A 52 -11.33 8.82 -6.39
C ASN A 52 -10.60 8.19 -7.58
N ILE A 53 -11.37 7.60 -8.50
CA ILE A 53 -10.82 6.94 -9.69
C ILE A 53 -11.04 7.86 -10.90
N LEU A 54 -9.94 8.35 -11.48
CA LEU A 54 -9.95 9.12 -12.72
C LEU A 54 -9.38 8.25 -13.85
N VAL A 55 -10.15 8.10 -14.93
CA VAL A 55 -9.71 7.43 -16.15
C VAL A 55 -9.51 8.49 -17.23
N VAL A 56 -8.30 8.57 -17.79
CA VAL A 56 -7.96 9.46 -18.90
C VAL A 56 -7.67 8.61 -20.14
N TRP A 57 -8.35 8.91 -21.25
CA TRP A 57 -8.22 8.16 -22.49
C TRP A 57 -7.78 9.08 -23.63
N GLY A 58 -6.76 8.69 -24.39
CA GLY A 58 -6.41 9.32 -25.66
C GLY A 58 -7.12 8.64 -26.82
N ASP A 59 -7.71 9.43 -27.73
CA ASP A 59 -8.28 8.95 -28.99
C ASP A 59 -7.20 8.98 -30.08
N ASP A 60 -7.10 7.92 -30.89
CA ASP A 60 -6.10 7.77 -31.95
C ASP A 60 -4.63 8.03 -31.52
N ILE A 61 -4.30 7.74 -30.27
CA ILE A 61 -2.93 7.85 -29.74
C ILE A 61 -2.17 6.54 -29.89
N GLY A 62 -1.14 6.55 -30.75
CA GLY A 62 -0.22 5.44 -30.88
C GLY A 62 0.72 5.29 -29.68
N ASN A 63 1.18 4.06 -29.42
CA ASN A 63 2.14 3.78 -28.35
C ASN A 63 3.43 4.62 -28.48
N THR A 64 3.82 4.94 -29.72
CA THR A 64 5.03 5.72 -30.01
C THR A 64 4.90 7.21 -29.74
N ASN A 65 3.67 7.75 -29.65
CA ASN A 65 3.41 9.16 -29.38
C ASN A 65 3.64 9.53 -27.90
N ILE A 66 3.66 8.55 -27.00
CA ILE A 66 3.90 8.76 -25.57
C ILE A 66 5.40 8.66 -25.28
N SER A 67 6.01 9.74 -24.80
CA SER A 67 7.46 9.77 -24.58
C SER A 67 7.94 8.81 -23.50
N ALA A 68 7.09 8.49 -22.50
CA ALA A 68 7.38 7.45 -21.52
C ALA A 68 7.54 6.03 -22.10
N ASN A 69 6.97 5.75 -23.29
CA ASN A 69 7.07 4.42 -23.92
C ASN A 69 8.27 4.31 -24.87
N THR A 70 8.70 5.42 -25.45
CA THR A 70 9.75 5.45 -26.48
C THR A 70 11.00 6.22 -26.08
N HIS A 71 11.05 6.75 -24.86
CA HIS A 71 12.12 7.62 -24.36
C HIS A 71 12.34 8.86 -25.25
N GLY A 72 11.25 9.39 -25.83
CA GLY A 72 11.29 10.58 -26.68
C GLY A 72 11.74 10.32 -28.12
N LEU A 73 11.56 9.09 -28.63
CA LEU A 73 11.76 8.78 -30.04
C LEU A 73 10.92 9.75 -30.90
N MET A 74 11.55 10.33 -31.94
CA MET A 74 10.96 11.37 -32.81
C MET A 74 10.70 12.74 -32.16
N GLY A 75 11.23 13.00 -30.96
CA GLY A 75 11.19 14.33 -30.32
C GLY A 75 9.88 14.67 -29.58
N TYR A 76 8.92 13.74 -29.52
CA TYR A 76 7.72 13.89 -28.69
C TYR A 76 8.11 13.96 -27.22
N ARG A 77 7.51 14.92 -26.49
CA ARG A 77 7.68 15.08 -25.04
C ARG A 77 6.33 15.29 -24.38
N THR A 78 5.98 14.42 -23.45
CA THR A 78 4.74 14.45 -22.68
C THR A 78 5.04 14.56 -21.19
N PRO A 79 5.55 15.71 -20.69
CA PRO A 79 6.11 15.81 -19.34
C PRO A 79 5.11 15.45 -18.22
N ASN A 80 3.82 15.75 -18.41
CA ASN A 80 2.77 15.40 -17.45
C ASN A 80 2.48 13.90 -17.40
N ILE A 81 2.46 13.22 -18.55
CA ILE A 81 2.22 11.78 -18.64
C ILE A 81 3.46 11.03 -18.14
N ASP A 82 4.65 11.50 -18.49
CA ASP A 82 5.92 10.94 -18.03
C ASP A 82 6.08 11.05 -16.52
N ARG A 83 5.55 12.11 -15.90
CA ARG A 83 5.47 12.24 -14.44
C ARG A 83 4.58 11.15 -13.84
N ILE A 84 3.38 10.93 -14.38
CA ILE A 84 2.45 9.88 -13.93
C ILE A 84 3.09 8.49 -14.07
N ALA A 85 3.77 8.23 -15.19
CA ALA A 85 4.44 6.95 -15.42
C ALA A 85 5.61 6.69 -14.44
N ARG A 86 6.34 7.74 -14.01
CA ARG A 86 7.42 7.62 -13.02
C ARG A 86 6.94 7.50 -11.58
N GLU A 87 5.85 8.19 -11.23
CA GLU A 87 5.27 8.15 -9.88
C GLU A 87 4.41 6.89 -9.66
N GLY A 88 3.92 6.28 -10.74
CA GLY A 88 3.03 5.12 -10.70
C GLY A 88 3.62 3.90 -11.37
N MET A 89 2.76 3.20 -12.13
CA MET A 89 3.09 2.01 -12.88
C MET A 89 2.81 2.23 -14.36
N ARG A 90 3.65 1.62 -15.22
CA ARG A 90 3.48 1.65 -16.67
C ARG A 90 3.28 0.22 -17.18
N PHE A 91 2.24 0.02 -17.98
CA PHE A 91 2.01 -1.25 -18.68
C PHE A 91 2.75 -1.24 -20.02
N THR A 92 3.63 -2.22 -20.23
CA THR A 92 4.34 -2.40 -21.51
C THR A 92 3.44 -3.01 -22.56
N ASP A 93 2.54 -3.89 -22.14
CA ASP A 93 1.68 -4.69 -22.99
C ASP A 93 0.22 -4.37 -22.65
N TYR A 94 -0.45 -3.63 -23.53
CA TYR A 94 -1.86 -3.32 -23.44
C TYR A 94 -2.49 -3.46 -24.83
N TYR A 95 -3.66 -4.10 -24.90
CA TYR A 95 -4.36 -4.37 -26.15
C TYR A 95 -5.72 -3.68 -26.14
N GLY A 96 -6.08 -3.12 -27.30
CA GLY A 96 -7.34 -2.43 -27.50
C GLY A 96 -7.99 -2.84 -28.81
N GLU A 97 -9.29 -2.63 -28.88
CA GLU A 97 -10.08 -2.84 -30.08
C GLU A 97 -9.79 -1.78 -31.14
N GLN A 98 -9.85 -2.17 -32.42
CA GLN A 98 -9.47 -1.32 -33.57
C GLN A 98 -10.52 -0.24 -33.92
N SER A 99 -11.57 -0.08 -33.11
CA SER A 99 -12.68 0.83 -33.35
C SER A 99 -12.97 1.64 -32.11
N CYS A 100 -13.24 2.93 -32.25
CA CYS A 100 -13.51 3.84 -31.15
C CYS A 100 -14.77 3.43 -30.35
N THR A 101 -15.81 2.94 -31.05
CA THR A 101 -17.02 2.38 -30.42
C THR A 101 -16.71 1.07 -29.71
N ALA A 102 -15.95 0.20 -30.36
CA ALA A 102 -15.61 -1.13 -29.85
C ALA A 102 -14.72 -1.05 -28.60
N GLY A 103 -13.69 -0.20 -28.64
CA GLY A 103 -12.78 0.03 -27.52
C GLY A 103 -13.51 0.61 -26.32
N ARG A 104 -14.30 1.68 -26.52
CA ARG A 104 -15.10 2.30 -25.45
C ARG A 104 -16.13 1.34 -24.87
N ALA A 105 -16.82 0.57 -25.70
CA ALA A 105 -17.78 -0.44 -25.25
C ALA A 105 -17.10 -1.54 -24.41
N ALA A 106 -15.96 -2.07 -24.87
CA ALA A 106 -15.23 -3.12 -24.16
C ALA A 106 -14.75 -2.64 -22.79
N PHE A 107 -14.26 -1.40 -22.69
CA PHE A 107 -13.82 -0.81 -21.43
C PHE A 107 -14.97 -0.56 -20.45
N LEU A 108 -16.07 0.05 -20.93
CA LEU A 108 -17.19 0.42 -20.07
C LEU A 108 -18.00 -0.80 -19.60
N LEU A 109 -18.22 -1.78 -20.49
CA LEU A 109 -18.98 -2.98 -20.17
C LEU A 109 -18.11 -4.06 -19.51
N GLY A 110 -16.79 -3.99 -19.66
CA GLY A 110 -15.87 -5.04 -19.21
C GLY A 110 -16.13 -6.38 -19.92
N GLN A 111 -16.60 -6.34 -21.18
CA GLN A 111 -16.99 -7.51 -21.97
C GLN A 111 -16.34 -7.46 -23.35
N SER A 112 -16.15 -8.64 -23.96
CA SER A 112 -15.67 -8.69 -25.34
C SER A 112 -16.69 -8.06 -26.29
N VAL A 113 -16.19 -7.41 -27.33
CA VAL A 113 -17.06 -6.73 -28.30
C VAL A 113 -17.97 -7.70 -29.03
N PHE A 114 -17.55 -8.96 -29.19
CA PHE A 114 -18.37 -10.06 -29.69
C PHE A 114 -19.65 -10.27 -28.88
N ARG A 115 -19.59 -10.13 -27.55
CA ARG A 115 -20.76 -10.30 -26.70
C ARG A 115 -21.65 -9.05 -26.67
N SER A 116 -21.05 -7.87 -26.76
CA SER A 116 -21.80 -6.60 -26.77
C SER A 116 -22.46 -6.26 -28.11
N GLY A 117 -21.99 -6.85 -29.22
CA GLY A 117 -22.42 -6.50 -30.57
C GLY A 117 -21.88 -5.17 -31.10
N LEU A 118 -21.13 -4.41 -30.29
CA LEU A 118 -20.62 -3.07 -30.61
C LEU A 118 -19.23 -3.12 -31.28
N SER A 119 -19.03 -4.03 -32.25
CA SER A 119 -17.71 -4.26 -32.86
C SER A 119 -17.33 -3.27 -33.97
N LYS A 120 -18.31 -2.62 -34.60
CA LYS A 120 -18.09 -1.68 -35.71
C LYS A 120 -18.94 -0.42 -35.51
N VAL A 121 -18.46 0.72 -36.02
CA VAL A 121 -19.29 1.91 -36.16
C VAL A 121 -20.41 1.56 -37.15
N GLY A 122 -21.66 1.63 -36.72
CA GLY A 122 -22.80 1.49 -37.61
C GLY A 122 -22.70 2.56 -38.71
N LEU A 123 -22.85 2.16 -39.96
CA LEU A 123 -22.95 3.12 -41.06
C LEU A 123 -24.13 4.06 -40.75
N PRO A 124 -23.95 5.39 -40.82
CA PRO A 124 -25.08 6.29 -40.66
C PRO A 124 -26.09 6.00 -41.79
N GLY A 125 -27.25 5.43 -41.43
CA GLY A 125 -28.33 5.09 -42.36
C GLY A 125 -28.55 3.60 -42.66
N ALA A 126 -27.97 2.68 -41.89
CA ALA A 126 -28.29 1.24 -41.94
C ALA A 126 -29.00 0.77 -40.66
#